data_AF-A0A373C6D8-F1
#
_entry.id   AF-A0A373C6D8-F1
#
_cell.length_a   1.000
_cell.length_b   1.000
_cell.length_c   1.000
_cell.angle_alpha   90.00
_cell.angle_beta   90.00
_cell.angle_gamma   90.00
#
_symmetry.space_group_name_H-M   'P 1'
#
loop_
_entity.id
_entity.type
_entity.pdbx_description
1 polymer ?
#
loop_
_entity_poly.entity_id
_entity_poly.type
_entity_poly.pdbx_seq_one_letter_code
_entity_poly.pdbx_strand_id
1 'polypeptide(L)'
;MKGDDKMIKWSKNYLMGIDKLDEEHKELFRISDQIYNKVMERGDDAKYRLFLMNETLEYMLRYFKRHAKSEEIYMREIGYAGYEFHKMLHDEFYNMLLKKKADIVKRNECSKKEIAELVGDGIGWLLEHIITEDMAIVGKGISAISSYNSDFEEQLKNVINTNLISFLNVAANVKIINRNYQGEDFGKVICQKMVYNLGSRQIVVISGIEKTFLIRVAEMIYGIDIEDEMDLVLYSMQTFGANFWRSIGQYFVGNHDLLSLSSNSFIIARSIPEELDMLKPEKSLLFDSDMGKFFIASNGKMSEIAYF
;
A
#
# COMPACT_ATOMS: atom_id res chain seq x y z
N MET A 1 13.30 -23.08 11.79
CA MET A 1 12.07 -23.14 12.62
C MET A 1 11.39 -24.50 12.42
N LYS A 2 10.81 -25.09 13.47
CA LYS A 2 10.01 -26.33 13.39
C LYS A 2 8.58 -25.96 12.93
N GLY A 3 7.94 -26.88 12.20
CA GLY A 3 6.71 -26.66 11.42
C GLY A 3 5.53 -26.03 12.16
N ASP A 4 4.74 -25.32 11.35
CA ASP A 4 3.51 -24.55 11.61
C ASP A 4 3.61 -23.06 11.95
N ASP A 5 4.80 -22.48 12.10
CA ASP A 5 4.91 -21.02 12.20
C ASP A 5 5.04 -20.39 10.81
N LYS A 6 3.89 -20.02 10.22
CA LYS A 6 3.84 -19.27 8.96
C LYS A 6 4.37 -17.86 9.19
N MET A 7 5.29 -17.41 8.35
CA MET A 7 5.79 -16.03 8.43
C MET A 7 4.71 -15.03 7.99
N ILE A 8 3.85 -15.43 7.05
CA ILE A 8 2.80 -14.58 6.49
C ILE A 8 1.44 -15.23 6.77
N LYS A 9 0.70 -14.66 7.72
CA LYS A 9 -0.53 -15.27 8.26
C LYS A 9 -1.78 -14.62 7.65
N TRP A 10 -2.67 -15.47 7.14
CA TRP A 10 -4.03 -15.04 6.81
C TRP A 10 -4.79 -14.65 8.08
N SER A 11 -5.49 -13.51 8.03
CA SER A 11 -6.41 -13.07 9.08
C SER A 11 -7.84 -13.05 8.58
N LYS A 12 -8.80 -13.32 9.48
CA LYS A 12 -10.23 -13.16 9.19
C LYS A 12 -10.61 -11.69 8.91
N ASN A 13 -9.76 -10.74 9.29
CA ASN A 13 -9.96 -9.31 9.01
C ASN A 13 -9.92 -8.98 7.51
N TYR A 14 -9.35 -9.87 6.70
CA TYR A 14 -9.29 -9.73 5.24
C TYR A 14 -10.52 -10.32 4.54
N LEU A 15 -11.52 -10.81 5.28
CA LEU A 15 -12.73 -11.40 4.69
C LEU A 15 -13.66 -10.31 4.14
N MET A 16 -13.79 -10.32 2.82
CA MET A 16 -14.78 -9.53 2.10
C MET A 16 -16.19 -10.06 2.35
N GLY A 17 -16.32 -11.38 2.57
CA GLY A 17 -17.59 -12.09 2.63
C GLY A 17 -18.06 -12.56 1.25
N ILE A 18 -17.13 -12.70 0.31
CA ILE A 18 -17.35 -13.24 -1.03
C ILE A 18 -16.47 -14.48 -1.14
N ASP A 19 -17.04 -15.66 -0.88
CA ASP A 19 -16.30 -16.92 -0.72
C ASP A 19 -15.24 -17.14 -1.80
N LYS A 20 -15.57 -16.88 -3.06
CA LYS A 20 -14.63 -17.05 -4.17
C LYS A 20 -13.40 -16.14 -4.05
N LEU A 21 -13.59 -14.85 -3.73
CA LEU A 21 -12.49 -13.88 -3.61
C LEU A 21 -11.71 -14.12 -2.32
N ASP A 22 -12.39 -14.42 -1.22
CA ASP A 22 -11.76 -14.75 0.07
C ASP A 22 -10.85 -15.99 -0.05
N GLU A 23 -11.24 -17.02 -0.81
CA GLU A 23 -10.36 -18.16 -1.11
C GLU A 23 -9.19 -17.78 -2.03
N GLU A 24 -9.42 -16.89 -3.00
CA GLU A 24 -8.34 -16.40 -3.87
C GLU A 24 -7.29 -15.60 -3.07
N HIS A 25 -7.71 -14.77 -2.10
CA HIS A 25 -6.82 -14.04 -1.20
C HIS A 25 -6.08 -14.98 -0.24
N LYS A 26 -6.76 -15.93 0.42
CA LYS A 26 -6.09 -16.93 1.29
C LYS A 26 -4.96 -17.65 0.58
N GLU A 27 -5.19 -17.98 -0.69
CA GLU A 27 -4.20 -18.61 -1.54
C GLU A 27 -3.03 -17.66 -1.84
N LEU A 28 -3.25 -16.36 -2.10
CA LEU A 28 -2.15 -15.37 -2.21
C LEU A 28 -1.28 -15.32 -0.95
N PHE A 29 -1.86 -15.35 0.25
CA PHE A 29 -1.09 -15.42 1.50
C PHE A 29 -0.28 -16.72 1.61
N ARG A 30 -0.90 -17.86 1.25
CA ARG A 30 -0.22 -19.16 1.24
C ARG A 30 0.94 -19.18 0.25
N ILE A 31 0.77 -18.58 -0.92
CA ILE A 31 1.78 -18.46 -1.96
C ILE A 31 2.95 -17.62 -1.45
N SER A 32 2.68 -16.45 -0.88
CA SER A 32 3.71 -15.57 -0.31
C SER A 32 4.53 -16.27 0.77
N ASP A 33 3.88 -17.00 1.68
CA ASP A 33 4.54 -17.79 2.73
C ASP A 33 5.40 -18.92 2.14
N GLN A 34 4.90 -19.63 1.13
CA GLN A 34 5.66 -20.68 0.47
C GLN A 34 6.87 -20.18 -0.30
N ILE A 35 6.73 -19.05 -0.99
CA ILE A 35 7.85 -18.41 -1.68
C ILE A 35 8.91 -18.06 -0.66
N TYR A 36 8.54 -17.34 0.41
CA TYR A 36 9.45 -16.97 1.48
C TYR A 36 10.18 -18.18 2.08
N ASN A 37 9.47 -19.23 2.46
CA ASN A 37 10.08 -20.43 3.03
C ASN A 37 11.07 -21.12 2.06
N LYS A 38 10.70 -21.26 0.77
CA LYS A 38 11.58 -21.86 -0.24
C LYS A 38 12.86 -21.06 -0.49
N VAL A 39 12.80 -19.75 -0.27
CA VAL A 39 13.97 -18.86 -0.35
C VAL A 39 14.92 -19.13 0.81
N MET A 40 14.38 -19.33 2.01
CA MET A 40 15.18 -19.53 3.23
C MET A 40 15.74 -20.95 3.38
N GLU A 41 15.10 -21.96 2.79
CA GLU A 41 15.44 -23.38 2.97
C GLU A 41 16.83 -23.82 2.46
N ARG A 42 17.45 -23.15 1.47
CA ARG A 42 18.63 -23.68 0.77
C ARG A 42 19.91 -22.83 0.79
N GLY A 43 19.97 -21.78 1.59
CA GLY A 43 21.20 -20.98 1.73
C GLY A 43 21.58 -20.21 0.44
N ASP A 44 22.88 -19.99 0.20
CA ASP A 44 23.40 -19.03 -0.81
C ASP A 44 23.72 -19.64 -2.20
N ASP A 45 22.92 -20.58 -2.71
CA ASP A 45 23.14 -21.11 -4.07
C ASP A 45 22.55 -20.15 -5.13
N ALA A 46 23.43 -19.57 -5.96
CA ALA A 46 23.04 -18.60 -7.00
C ALA A 46 22.17 -19.20 -8.12
N LYS A 47 22.41 -20.45 -8.52
CA LYS A 47 21.62 -21.12 -9.57
C LYS A 47 20.23 -21.45 -9.06
N TYR A 48 20.14 -21.93 -7.82
CA TYR A 48 18.87 -22.20 -7.17
C TYR A 48 18.06 -20.91 -6.97
N ARG A 49 18.69 -19.81 -6.53
CA ARG A 49 18.03 -18.50 -6.42
C ARG A 49 17.45 -18.03 -7.74
N LEU A 50 18.23 -18.10 -8.82
CA LEU A 50 17.77 -17.69 -10.14
C LEU A 50 16.61 -18.56 -10.64
N PHE A 51 16.69 -19.88 -10.45
CA PHE A 51 15.59 -20.79 -10.74
C PHE A 51 14.34 -20.43 -9.93
N LEU A 52 14.47 -20.29 -8.61
CA LEU A 52 13.37 -19.98 -7.71
C LEU A 52 12.73 -18.62 -8.03
N MET A 53 13.52 -17.59 -8.33
CA MET A 53 13.05 -16.27 -8.74
C MET A 53 12.20 -16.33 -10.01
N ASN A 54 12.66 -17.05 -11.04
CA ASN A 54 11.92 -17.19 -12.30
C ASN A 54 10.59 -17.93 -12.09
N GLU A 55 10.61 -19.06 -11.37
CA GLU A 55 9.41 -19.83 -11.07
C GLU A 55 8.41 -19.02 -10.22
N THR A 56 8.93 -18.27 -9.24
CA THR A 56 8.13 -17.38 -8.38
C THR A 56 7.43 -16.31 -9.20
N LEU A 57 8.17 -15.56 -10.02
CA LEU A 57 7.61 -14.49 -10.85
C LEU A 57 6.59 -15.03 -11.85
N GLU A 58 6.88 -16.17 -12.48
CA GLU A 58 5.94 -16.82 -13.40
C GLU A 58 4.64 -17.22 -12.71
N TYR A 59 4.75 -17.79 -11.52
CA TYR A 59 3.60 -18.22 -10.76
C TYR A 59 2.78 -17.02 -10.24
N MET A 60 3.44 -16.00 -9.67
CA MET A 60 2.79 -14.75 -9.21
C MET A 60 2.05 -14.05 -10.35
N LEU A 61 2.68 -13.87 -11.51
CA LEU A 61 2.05 -13.23 -12.67
C LEU A 61 0.78 -13.96 -13.11
N ARG A 62 0.83 -15.29 -13.22
CA ARG A 62 -0.35 -16.08 -13.63
C ARG A 62 -1.47 -16.00 -12.60
N TYR A 63 -1.13 -16.18 -11.32
CA TYR A 63 -2.13 -16.20 -10.26
C TYR A 63 -2.75 -14.82 -10.06
N PHE A 64 -1.93 -13.78 -9.95
CA PHE A 64 -2.40 -12.40 -9.78
C PHE A 64 -3.31 -11.97 -10.94
N LYS A 65 -2.93 -12.24 -12.20
CA LYS A 65 -3.77 -11.91 -13.37
C LYS A 65 -5.14 -12.58 -13.31
N ARG A 66 -5.21 -13.83 -12.81
CA ARG A 66 -6.48 -14.54 -12.64
C ARG A 66 -7.33 -13.89 -11.54
N HIS A 67 -6.72 -13.61 -10.40
CA HIS A 67 -7.37 -12.97 -9.27
C HIS A 67 -7.90 -11.57 -9.63
N ALA A 68 -7.06 -10.70 -10.16
CA ALA A 68 -7.42 -9.37 -10.64
C ALA A 68 -8.61 -9.43 -11.63
N LYS A 69 -8.60 -10.40 -12.56
CA LYS A 69 -9.72 -10.62 -13.48
C LYS A 69 -11.00 -11.05 -12.78
N SER A 70 -10.93 -11.93 -11.76
CA SER A 70 -12.10 -12.33 -10.97
C SER A 70 -12.74 -11.12 -10.28
N GLU A 71 -11.93 -10.27 -9.64
CA GLU A 71 -12.40 -9.05 -8.99
C GLU A 71 -12.95 -8.02 -9.99
N GLU A 72 -12.25 -7.77 -11.08
CA GLU A 72 -12.68 -6.83 -12.12
C GLU A 72 -14.00 -7.23 -12.80
N ILE A 73 -14.29 -8.53 -12.88
CA ILE A 73 -15.59 -9.02 -13.35
C ILE A 73 -16.65 -8.70 -12.29
N TYR A 74 -16.39 -9.06 -11.03
CA TYR A 74 -17.33 -8.83 -9.93
C TYR A 74 -17.65 -7.34 -9.74
N MET A 75 -16.63 -6.47 -9.74
CA MET A 75 -16.79 -5.01 -9.64
C MET A 75 -17.69 -4.46 -10.76
N ARG A 76 -17.54 -4.96 -11.99
CA ARG A 76 -18.38 -4.57 -13.13
C ARG A 76 -19.81 -5.07 -12.99
N GLU A 77 -20.00 -6.29 -12.51
CA GLU A 77 -21.33 -6.87 -12.27
C GLU A 77 -22.14 -6.07 -11.25
N ILE A 78 -21.50 -5.54 -10.20
CA ILE A 78 -22.16 -4.73 -9.17
C ILE A 78 -22.16 -3.22 -9.47
N GLY A 79 -21.53 -2.78 -10.56
CA GLY A 79 -21.43 -1.36 -10.91
C GLY A 79 -20.59 -0.54 -9.93
N TYR A 80 -19.50 -1.11 -9.41
CA TYR A 80 -18.64 -0.45 -8.42
C TYR A 80 -17.99 0.82 -8.98
N ALA A 81 -18.23 1.97 -8.34
CA ALA A 81 -17.77 3.27 -8.80
C ALA A 81 -16.24 3.43 -8.83
N GLY A 82 -15.52 2.73 -7.94
CA GLY A 82 -14.05 2.77 -7.86
C GLY A 82 -13.32 1.87 -8.87
N TYR A 83 -14.04 1.23 -9.80
CA TYR A 83 -13.49 0.19 -10.69
C TYR A 83 -12.26 0.64 -11.50
N GLU A 84 -12.30 1.82 -12.14
CA GLU A 84 -11.19 2.28 -13.01
C GLU A 84 -9.90 2.49 -12.21
N PHE A 85 -10.02 3.06 -11.01
CA PHE A 85 -8.88 3.25 -10.12
C PHE A 85 -8.33 1.91 -9.64
N HIS A 86 -9.19 1.02 -9.14
CA HIS A 86 -8.80 -0.32 -8.68
C HIS A 86 -8.05 -1.10 -9.76
N LYS A 87 -8.58 -1.08 -10.98
CA LYS A 87 -7.95 -1.70 -12.14
C LYS A 87 -6.59 -1.08 -12.48
N MET A 88 -6.45 0.24 -12.39
CA MET A 88 -5.17 0.91 -12.60
C MET A 88 -4.12 0.37 -11.61
N LEU A 89 -4.47 0.14 -10.33
CA LEU A 89 -3.53 -0.43 -9.36
C LEU A 89 -3.12 -1.86 -9.71
N HIS A 90 -4.08 -2.67 -10.17
CA HIS A 90 -3.80 -4.02 -10.66
C HIS A 90 -2.82 -4.00 -11.84
N ASP A 91 -3.07 -3.14 -12.83
CA ASP A 91 -2.22 -3.02 -14.01
C ASP A 91 -0.80 -2.56 -13.63
N GLU A 92 -0.67 -1.59 -12.73
CA GLU A 92 0.63 -1.11 -12.25
C GLU A 92 1.43 -2.21 -11.53
N PHE A 93 0.78 -2.94 -10.61
CA PHE A 93 1.44 -4.04 -9.90
C PHE A 93 1.86 -5.15 -10.85
N TYR A 94 0.98 -5.54 -11.79
CA TYR A 94 1.29 -6.55 -12.80
C TYR A 94 2.45 -6.12 -13.70
N ASN A 95 2.47 -4.85 -14.13
CA ASN A 95 3.55 -4.31 -14.95
C ASN A 95 4.88 -4.23 -14.20
N MET A 96 4.86 -3.94 -12.90
CA MET A 96 6.05 -3.97 -12.04
C MET A 96 6.63 -5.39 -11.95
N LEU A 97 5.78 -6.42 -11.76
CA LEU A 97 6.21 -7.83 -11.80
C LEU A 97 6.78 -8.23 -13.17
N LEU A 98 6.15 -7.81 -14.27
CA LEU A 98 6.65 -8.06 -15.63
C LEU A 98 8.02 -7.44 -15.86
N LYS A 99 8.21 -6.19 -15.42
CA LYS A 99 9.50 -5.50 -15.53
C LYS A 99 10.57 -6.22 -14.73
N LYS A 100 10.28 -6.61 -13.47
CA LYS A 100 11.22 -7.35 -12.63
C LYS A 100 11.62 -8.68 -13.28
N LYS A 101 10.66 -9.40 -13.86
CA LYS A 101 10.92 -10.64 -14.63
C LYS A 101 11.80 -10.40 -15.85
N ALA A 102 11.51 -9.37 -16.65
CA ALA A 102 12.33 -9.04 -17.80
C ALA A 102 13.78 -8.71 -17.40
N ASP A 103 13.97 -7.98 -16.30
CA ASP A 103 15.30 -7.62 -15.79
C ASP A 103 16.08 -8.82 -15.26
N ILE A 104 15.42 -9.76 -14.58
CA ILE A 104 16.04 -11.03 -14.12
C ILE A 104 16.42 -11.91 -15.30
N VAL A 105 15.54 -12.08 -16.29
CA VAL A 105 15.81 -12.87 -17.50
C VAL A 105 16.98 -12.27 -18.30
N LYS A 106 17.00 -10.94 -18.44
CA LYS A 106 18.05 -10.24 -19.20
C LYS A 106 19.42 -10.38 -18.54
N ARG A 107 19.51 -10.22 -17.22
CA ARG A 107 20.77 -10.33 -16.47
C ARG A 107 21.19 -11.77 -16.23
N ASN A 108 20.22 -12.69 -16.18
CA ASN A 108 20.43 -14.09 -15.84
C ASN A 108 21.17 -14.27 -14.49
N GLU A 109 20.86 -13.40 -13.53
CA GLU A 109 21.48 -13.34 -12.20
C GLU A 109 20.41 -12.95 -11.18
N CYS A 110 20.57 -13.44 -9.94
CA CYS A 110 19.66 -13.14 -8.84
C CYS A 110 20.41 -13.13 -7.50
N SER A 111 20.37 -11.98 -6.81
CA SER A 111 20.88 -11.79 -5.46
C SER A 111 19.83 -12.16 -4.41
N LYS A 112 20.28 -12.45 -3.19
CA LYS A 112 19.39 -12.66 -2.04
C LYS A 112 18.48 -11.45 -1.78
N LYS A 113 19.05 -10.24 -1.92
CA LYS A 113 18.34 -8.97 -1.73
C LYS A 113 17.16 -8.82 -2.68
N GLU A 114 17.31 -9.17 -3.96
CA GLU A 114 16.23 -9.08 -4.95
C GLU A 114 15.07 -10.03 -4.66
N ILE A 115 15.36 -11.16 -4.02
CA ILE A 115 14.32 -12.08 -3.56
C ILE A 115 13.57 -11.48 -2.38
N ALA A 116 14.28 -11.03 -1.33
CA ALA A 116 13.67 -10.39 -0.17
C ALA A 116 12.83 -9.17 -0.60
N GLU A 117 13.33 -8.39 -1.56
CA GLU A 117 12.60 -7.28 -2.18
C GLU A 117 11.35 -7.75 -2.93
N LEU A 118 11.42 -8.80 -3.78
CA LEU A 118 10.22 -9.29 -4.48
C LEU A 118 9.13 -9.74 -3.50
N VAL A 119 9.52 -10.52 -2.50
CA VAL A 119 8.59 -11.06 -1.51
C VAL A 119 8.04 -9.93 -0.65
N GLY A 120 8.91 -9.03 -0.19
CA GLY A 120 8.54 -7.88 0.63
C GLY A 120 7.59 -6.94 -0.12
N ASP A 121 7.92 -6.53 -1.34
CA ASP A 121 7.06 -5.70 -2.17
C ASP A 121 5.71 -6.37 -2.45
N GLY A 122 5.72 -7.68 -2.73
CA GLY A 122 4.50 -8.46 -2.94
C GLY A 122 3.59 -8.46 -1.72
N ILE A 123 4.15 -8.68 -0.52
CA ILE A 123 3.39 -8.67 0.74
C ILE A 123 2.90 -7.25 1.04
N GLY A 124 3.77 -6.25 0.94
CA GLY A 124 3.42 -4.86 1.21
C GLY A 124 2.29 -4.38 0.33
N TRP A 125 2.34 -4.71 -0.97
CA TRP A 125 1.28 -4.40 -1.92
C TRP A 125 0.01 -5.19 -1.63
N LEU A 126 0.09 -6.51 -1.45
CA LEU A 126 -1.07 -7.37 -1.21
C LEU A 126 -1.84 -6.94 0.05
N LEU A 127 -1.12 -6.70 1.14
CA LEU A 127 -1.73 -6.29 2.39
C LEU A 127 -2.42 -4.95 2.22
N GLU A 128 -1.71 -3.94 1.74
CA GLU A 128 -2.30 -2.62 1.60
C GLU A 128 -3.50 -2.62 0.64
N HIS A 129 -3.39 -3.30 -0.51
CA HIS A 129 -4.43 -3.32 -1.53
C HIS A 129 -5.72 -3.98 -1.03
N ILE A 130 -5.61 -5.10 -0.29
CA ILE A 130 -6.77 -5.72 0.37
C ILE A 130 -7.42 -4.74 1.37
N ILE A 131 -6.56 -4.04 2.12
CA ILE A 131 -6.95 -3.13 3.21
C ILE A 131 -7.71 -1.92 2.65
N THR A 132 -7.20 -1.30 1.60
CA THR A 132 -7.70 0.00 1.16
C THR A 132 -8.70 -0.11 0.02
N GLU A 133 -8.54 -1.08 -0.87
CA GLU A 133 -9.28 -1.16 -2.12
C GLU A 133 -10.23 -2.36 -2.19
N ASP A 134 -9.77 -3.60 -1.96
CA ASP A 134 -10.63 -4.78 -2.11
C ASP A 134 -11.83 -4.72 -1.17
N MET A 135 -11.59 -4.33 0.08
CA MET A 135 -12.69 -4.20 1.04
C MET A 135 -13.60 -3.01 0.77
N ALA A 136 -13.15 -2.01 0.03
CA ALA A 136 -14.03 -0.93 -0.41
C ALA A 136 -15.08 -1.43 -1.41
N ILE A 137 -14.80 -2.49 -2.18
CA ILE A 137 -15.78 -3.16 -3.06
C ILE A 137 -17.02 -3.61 -2.26
N VAL A 138 -16.85 -4.05 -1.01
CA VAL A 138 -17.93 -4.55 -0.14
C VAL A 138 -18.37 -3.56 0.94
N GLY A 139 -18.02 -2.28 0.80
CA GLY A 139 -18.44 -1.24 1.74
C GLY A 139 -17.63 -1.17 3.04
N LYS A 140 -16.46 -1.82 3.10
CA LYS A 140 -15.63 -1.98 4.32
C LYS A 140 -14.21 -1.38 4.20
N GLY A 141 -13.91 -0.65 3.13
CA GLY A 141 -12.61 -0.03 2.86
C GLY A 141 -12.69 1.48 2.62
N ILE A 142 -11.54 2.08 2.34
CA ILE A 142 -11.36 3.54 2.14
C ILE A 142 -12.37 4.08 1.14
N SER A 143 -12.38 3.50 -0.06
CA SER A 143 -13.11 3.99 -1.21
C SER A 143 -14.65 3.80 -1.11
N ALA A 144 -15.16 3.24 -0.01
CA ALA A 144 -16.58 3.03 0.26
C ALA A 144 -17.26 4.19 1.03
N ILE A 145 -16.51 5.18 1.50
CA ILE A 145 -17.05 6.25 2.31
C ILE A 145 -17.75 7.28 1.40
N SER A 146 -19.06 7.07 1.22
CA SER A 146 -19.97 8.01 0.57
C SER A 146 -20.05 9.32 1.34
N SER A 147 -19.99 10.43 0.61
CA SER A 147 -20.24 11.82 1.03
C SER A 147 -21.30 11.95 2.14
N TYR A 148 -20.88 12.02 3.40
CA TYR A 148 -21.69 12.59 4.47
C TYR A 148 -21.37 14.08 4.57
N ASN A 149 -22.38 14.92 4.82
CA ASN A 149 -22.29 16.37 5.12
C ASN A 149 -21.48 16.66 6.41
N SER A 150 -20.26 16.14 6.50
CA SER A 150 -19.34 16.25 7.61
C SER A 150 -18.06 16.92 7.14
N ASP A 151 -17.43 17.66 8.05
CA ASP A 151 -16.14 18.32 7.86
C ASP A 151 -15.09 17.38 7.22
N PHE A 152 -14.37 17.85 6.20
CA PHE A 152 -13.37 17.06 5.45
C PHE A 152 -12.37 16.39 6.38
N GLU A 153 -11.93 17.11 7.42
CA GLU A 153 -11.00 16.60 8.42
C GLU A 153 -11.61 15.47 9.26
N GLU A 154 -12.91 15.52 9.55
CA GLU A 154 -13.63 14.43 10.23
C GLU A 154 -13.75 13.20 9.34
N GLN A 155 -14.09 13.40 8.05
CA GLN A 155 -14.12 12.31 7.08
C GLN A 155 -12.76 11.63 6.99
N LEU A 156 -11.69 12.41 6.83
CA LEU A 156 -10.33 11.90 6.72
C LEU A 156 -9.91 11.10 7.96
N LYS A 157 -10.20 11.60 9.18
CA LYS A 157 -9.96 10.83 10.41
C LYS A 157 -10.76 9.53 10.44
N ASN A 158 -12.03 9.57 10.06
CA ASN A 158 -12.90 8.39 10.06
C ASN A 158 -12.43 7.34 9.06
N VAL A 159 -12.02 7.76 7.85
CA VAL A 159 -11.40 6.90 6.85
C VAL A 159 -10.19 6.20 7.46
N ILE A 160 -9.22 6.97 7.94
CA ILE A 160 -7.96 6.43 8.45
C ILE A 160 -8.20 5.49 9.64
N ASN A 161 -9.01 5.90 10.62
CA ASN A 161 -9.35 5.05 11.77
C ASN A 161 -10.08 3.77 11.33
N THR A 162 -11.02 3.86 10.39
CA THR A 162 -11.78 2.70 9.91
C THR A 162 -10.85 1.67 9.28
N ASN A 163 -9.87 2.08 8.48
CA ASN A 163 -8.93 1.10 7.90
C ASN A 163 -8.06 0.47 8.99
N LEU A 164 -7.50 1.29 9.87
CA LEU A 164 -6.63 0.76 10.92
C LEU A 164 -7.39 -0.20 11.84
N ILE A 165 -8.67 0.06 12.12
CA ILE A 165 -9.54 -0.83 12.88
C ILE A 165 -9.90 -2.08 12.08
N SER A 166 -10.47 -1.94 10.88
CA SER A 166 -10.98 -3.06 10.09
C SER A 166 -9.90 -4.10 9.79
N PHE A 167 -8.64 -3.66 9.66
CA PHE A 167 -7.57 -4.52 9.18
C PHE A 167 -6.59 -4.98 10.24
N LEU A 168 -6.07 -4.02 11.01
CA LEU A 168 -5.11 -4.34 12.06
C LEU A 168 -5.83 -4.74 13.36
N ASN A 169 -7.16 -4.59 13.43
CA ASN A 169 -7.92 -4.68 14.66
C ASN A 169 -7.39 -3.68 15.72
N VAL A 170 -6.97 -2.50 15.24
CA VAL A 170 -6.37 -1.45 16.07
C VAL A 170 -7.20 -0.18 15.99
N ALA A 171 -7.75 0.22 17.14
CA ALA A 171 -8.23 1.58 17.31
C ALA A 171 -7.02 2.52 17.42
N ALA A 172 -6.62 3.13 16.31
CA ALA A 172 -5.46 4.00 16.25
C ALA A 172 -5.70 5.38 16.92
N ASN A 173 -6.94 5.71 17.25
CA ASN A 173 -7.32 6.96 17.94
C ASN A 173 -6.76 8.22 17.25
N VAL A 174 -6.87 8.26 15.92
CA VAL A 174 -6.27 9.32 15.09
C VAL A 174 -6.84 10.70 15.42
N LYS A 175 -5.96 11.68 15.63
CA LYS A 175 -6.28 13.08 15.92
C LYS A 175 -5.44 14.01 15.04
N ILE A 176 -6.04 15.08 14.54
CA ILE A 176 -5.29 16.15 13.88
C ILE A 176 -4.70 17.06 14.95
N ILE A 177 -3.38 17.17 14.99
CA ILE A 177 -2.63 17.97 15.96
C ILE A 177 -1.99 19.24 15.37
N ASN A 178 -1.85 19.31 14.05
CA ASN A 178 -1.46 20.54 13.33
C ASN A 178 -2.23 20.62 12.00
N ARG A 179 -2.83 21.78 11.70
CA ARG A 179 -3.59 22.05 10.46
C ARG A 179 -2.79 22.78 9.38
N ASN A 180 -1.58 23.18 9.72
CA ASN A 180 -0.64 23.86 8.85
C ASN A 180 0.77 23.31 9.14
N TYR A 181 0.95 22.01 8.93
CA TYR A 181 2.24 21.36 9.09
C TYR A 181 3.25 21.94 8.08
N GLN A 182 4.43 22.35 8.56
CA GLN A 182 5.46 23.00 7.74
C GLN A 182 6.76 22.21 7.67
N GLY A 183 6.72 20.92 8.05
CA GLY A 183 7.90 20.06 8.03
C GLY A 183 8.64 20.00 9.36
N GLU A 184 7.98 20.33 10.47
CA GLU A 184 8.55 20.18 11.82
C GLU A 184 8.96 18.73 12.08
N ASP A 185 10.14 18.52 12.67
CA ASP A 185 10.60 17.16 12.98
C ASP A 185 9.65 16.46 13.97
N PHE A 186 9.17 15.29 13.56
CA PHE A 186 8.40 14.40 14.42
C PHE A 186 9.02 13.00 14.51
N GLY A 187 10.25 12.79 14.03
CA GLY A 187 10.98 11.53 14.20
C GLY A 187 11.52 10.97 12.89
N LYS A 188 11.75 9.65 12.85
CA LYS A 188 12.22 8.98 11.63
C LYS A 188 11.02 8.68 10.74
N VAL A 189 10.94 9.36 9.60
CA VAL A 189 9.78 9.30 8.70
C VAL A 189 10.16 8.67 7.35
N ILE A 190 9.25 7.87 6.78
CA ILE A 190 9.28 7.51 5.35
C ILE A 190 8.35 8.49 4.63
N CYS A 191 8.90 9.24 3.67
CA CYS A 191 8.16 10.28 2.97
C CYS A 191 8.00 9.95 1.48
N GLN A 192 6.88 10.37 0.91
CA GLN A 192 6.52 10.11 -0.47
C GLN A 192 5.92 11.36 -1.11
N LYS A 193 6.17 11.52 -2.40
CA LYS A 193 5.61 12.56 -3.24
C LYS A 193 4.93 11.92 -4.45
N MET A 194 3.66 12.20 -4.61
CA MET A 194 2.87 11.80 -5.78
C MET A 194 2.47 13.04 -6.55
N VAL A 195 2.63 13.00 -7.87
CA VAL A 195 2.23 14.08 -8.78
C VAL A 195 1.20 13.52 -9.73
N TYR A 196 0.00 14.07 -9.68
CA TYR A 196 -1.10 13.76 -10.56
C TYR A 196 -1.28 14.88 -11.58
N ASN A 197 -1.48 14.52 -12.83
CA ASN A 197 -1.91 15.45 -13.87
C ASN A 197 -3.43 15.45 -13.94
N LEU A 198 -4.03 16.63 -13.97
CA LEU A 198 -5.46 16.82 -14.20
C LEU A 198 -5.63 17.89 -15.29
N GLY A 199 -5.73 17.46 -16.55
CA GLY A 199 -5.66 18.38 -17.69
C GLY A 199 -4.31 19.11 -17.75
N SER A 200 -4.31 20.44 -17.64
CA SER A 200 -3.09 21.28 -17.67
C SER A 200 -2.48 21.58 -16.29
N ARG A 201 -3.13 21.15 -15.20
CA ARG A 201 -2.67 21.38 -13.83
C ARG A 201 -2.08 20.14 -13.19
N GLN A 202 -1.27 20.33 -12.16
CA GLN A 202 -0.75 19.26 -11.32
C GLN A 202 -1.30 19.34 -9.91
N ILE A 203 -1.83 18.21 -9.43
CA ILE A 203 -2.14 18.00 -8.02
C ILE A 203 -0.99 17.17 -7.45
N VAL A 204 -0.38 17.67 -6.38
CA VAL A 204 0.73 17.02 -5.71
C VAL A 204 0.28 16.65 -4.31
N VAL A 205 0.57 15.42 -3.91
CA VAL A 205 0.37 14.91 -2.56
C VAL A 205 1.73 14.58 -1.99
N ILE A 206 2.07 15.18 -0.85
CA ILE A 206 3.27 14.89 -0.09
C ILE A 206 2.85 14.33 1.25
N SER A 207 3.33 13.14 1.58
CA SER A 207 2.94 12.45 2.80
C SER A 207 4.16 11.86 3.50
N GLY A 208 4.00 11.51 4.77
CA GLY A 208 4.99 10.74 5.48
C GLY A 208 4.48 10.09 6.74
N ILE A 209 5.06 8.93 7.07
CA ILE A 209 4.70 8.09 8.21
C ILE A 209 5.91 7.82 9.10
N GLU A 210 5.75 7.89 10.42
CA GLU A 210 6.81 7.47 11.34
C GLU A 210 7.16 5.99 11.14
N LYS A 211 8.46 5.67 11.24
CA LYS A 211 8.94 4.29 11.21
C LYS A 211 8.37 3.43 12.34
N THR A 212 8.07 4.02 13.49
CA THR A 212 7.43 3.34 14.64
C THR A 212 6.07 2.77 14.27
N PHE A 213 5.29 3.49 13.48
CA PHE A 213 4.01 3.01 12.94
C PHE A 213 4.23 1.76 12.10
N LEU A 214 5.16 1.84 11.14
CA LEU A 214 5.48 0.73 10.25
C LEU A 214 6.01 -0.49 11.01
N ILE A 215 6.82 -0.29 12.06
CA ILE A 215 7.30 -1.37 12.91
C ILE A 215 6.13 -2.08 13.61
N ARG A 216 5.16 -1.33 14.15
CA ARG A 216 3.97 -1.94 14.79
C ARG A 216 3.11 -2.71 13.80
N VAL A 217 2.96 -2.19 12.57
CA VAL A 217 2.27 -2.91 11.49
C VAL A 217 3.02 -4.21 11.17
N ALA A 218 4.35 -4.16 11.06
CA ALA A 218 5.17 -5.34 10.84
C ALA A 218 5.03 -6.37 11.97
N GLU A 219 5.06 -5.95 13.23
CA GLU A 219 4.86 -6.83 14.40
C GLU A 219 3.50 -7.54 14.37
N MET A 220 2.45 -6.89 13.86
CA MET A 220 1.12 -7.49 13.72
C MET A 220 1.06 -8.52 12.59
N ILE A 221 1.85 -8.36 11.54
CA ILE A 221 1.85 -9.25 10.37
C ILE A 221 2.78 -10.45 10.61
N TYR A 222 4.00 -10.17 11.03
CA TYR A 222 5.11 -11.13 11.09
C TYR A 222 5.37 -11.65 12.51
N GLY A 223 4.82 -11.01 13.55
CA GLY A 223 5.15 -11.29 14.94
C GLY A 223 6.34 -10.47 15.47
N ILE A 224 6.72 -10.73 16.73
CA ILE A 224 7.71 -9.94 17.47
C ILE A 224 9.17 -10.36 17.24
N ASP A 225 9.41 -11.57 16.73
CA ASP A 225 10.76 -12.15 16.55
C ASP A 225 11.23 -12.02 15.08
N ILE A 226 11.29 -10.79 14.57
CA ILE A 226 11.63 -10.47 13.16
C ILE A 226 13.11 -10.14 12.92
N GLU A 227 13.98 -10.34 13.91
CA GLU A 227 15.38 -9.89 13.85
C GLU A 227 16.16 -10.48 12.66
N ASP A 228 15.87 -11.74 12.29
CA ASP A 228 16.56 -12.44 11.20
C ASP A 228 16.10 -12.01 9.79
N GLU A 229 14.99 -11.27 9.66
CA GLU A 229 14.30 -10.98 8.38
C GLU A 229 14.09 -9.49 8.13
N MET A 230 15.02 -8.67 8.62
CA MET A 230 14.93 -7.21 8.59
C MET A 230 14.74 -6.63 7.17
N ASP A 231 15.37 -7.23 6.15
CA ASP A 231 15.24 -6.76 4.76
C ASP A 231 13.81 -6.99 4.24
N LEU A 232 13.24 -8.16 4.47
CA LEU A 232 11.86 -8.48 4.07
C LEU A 232 10.85 -7.53 4.72
N VAL A 233 11.00 -7.34 6.04
CA VAL A 233 10.15 -6.42 6.80
C VAL A 233 10.31 -5.00 6.27
N LEU A 234 11.54 -4.56 6.01
CA LEU A 234 11.82 -3.24 5.48
C LEU A 234 11.15 -3.00 4.13
N TYR A 235 11.29 -3.93 3.18
CA TYR A 235 10.68 -3.81 1.85
C TYR A 235 9.16 -3.80 1.91
N SER A 236 8.58 -4.74 2.66
CA SER A 236 7.12 -4.79 2.82
C SER A 236 6.56 -3.52 3.46
N MET A 237 7.23 -2.97 4.47
CA MET A 237 6.77 -1.75 5.14
C MET A 237 6.98 -0.49 4.31
N GLN A 238 8.02 -0.44 3.49
CA GLN A 238 8.22 0.64 2.52
C GLN A 238 7.08 0.65 1.49
N THR A 239 6.78 -0.51 0.91
CA THR A 239 5.72 -0.65 -0.10
C THR A 239 4.33 -0.45 0.52
N PHE A 240 4.08 -0.99 1.71
CA PHE A 240 2.84 -0.74 2.46
C PHE A 240 2.64 0.76 2.73
N GLY A 241 3.64 1.43 3.32
CA GLY A 241 3.55 2.85 3.62
C GLY A 241 3.33 3.70 2.37
N ALA A 242 3.98 3.33 1.26
CA ALA A 242 3.85 4.00 -0.02
C ALA A 242 2.45 3.89 -0.64
N ASN A 243 1.81 2.73 -0.54
CA ASN A 243 0.47 2.56 -1.10
C ASN A 243 -0.61 3.08 -0.14
N PHE A 244 -0.41 2.96 1.17
CA PHE A 244 -1.32 3.49 2.19
C PHE A 244 -1.57 4.99 1.97
N TRP A 245 -0.51 5.74 1.67
CA TRP A 245 -0.64 7.16 1.33
C TRP A 245 -1.30 7.42 0.01
N ARG A 246 -1.21 6.50 -0.93
CA ARG A 246 -1.85 6.65 -2.23
C ARG A 246 -3.36 6.58 -2.06
N SER A 247 -3.86 5.62 -1.28
CA SER A 247 -5.29 5.48 -1.04
C SER A 247 -5.86 6.62 -0.20
N ILE A 248 -5.11 7.12 0.79
CA ILE A 248 -5.51 8.36 1.50
C ILE A 248 -5.40 9.59 0.59
N GLY A 249 -4.38 9.65 -0.26
CA GLY A 249 -4.10 10.74 -1.18
C GLY A 249 -5.25 11.00 -2.15
N GLN A 250 -6.02 9.98 -2.52
CA GLN A 250 -7.21 10.12 -3.37
C GLN A 250 -8.20 11.19 -2.86
N TYR A 251 -8.37 11.37 -1.55
CA TYR A 251 -9.26 12.39 -0.97
C TYR A 251 -8.81 13.82 -1.25
N PHE A 252 -7.54 14.01 -1.60
CA PHE A 252 -6.97 15.30 -1.97
C PHE A 252 -6.99 15.54 -3.47
N VAL A 253 -7.29 14.51 -4.26
CA VAL A 253 -7.21 14.56 -5.73
C VAL A 253 -8.61 14.48 -6.35
N GLY A 254 -9.54 13.78 -5.70
CA GLY A 254 -10.90 13.53 -6.18
C GLY A 254 -10.97 12.51 -7.32
N ASN A 255 -12.18 12.16 -7.72
CA ASN A 255 -12.42 11.26 -8.84
C ASN A 255 -12.70 12.07 -10.13
N HIS A 256 -11.76 12.08 -11.06
CA HIS A 256 -11.87 12.80 -12.34
C HIS A 256 -11.37 11.95 -13.51
N ASP A 257 -12.12 11.87 -14.60
CA ASP A 257 -11.77 11.07 -15.80
C ASP A 257 -10.42 11.44 -16.44
N LEU A 258 -9.97 12.69 -16.24
CA LEU A 258 -8.71 13.22 -16.78
C LEU A 258 -7.53 13.09 -15.82
N LEU A 259 -7.74 12.46 -14.66
CA LEU A 259 -6.72 12.29 -13.64
C LEU A 259 -5.76 11.16 -14.01
N SER A 260 -4.47 11.44 -13.97
CA SER A 260 -3.44 10.41 -14.15
C SER A 260 -2.27 10.62 -13.21
N LEU A 261 -1.75 9.53 -12.64
CA LEU A 261 -0.53 9.57 -11.84
C LEU A 261 0.67 9.72 -12.78
N SER A 262 1.39 10.84 -12.66
CA SER A 262 2.55 11.16 -13.51
C SER A 262 3.87 10.74 -12.89
N SER A 263 3.98 10.82 -11.56
CA SER A 263 5.14 10.36 -10.82
C SER A 263 4.78 9.98 -9.39
N ASN A 264 5.53 9.02 -8.86
CA ASN A 264 5.48 8.56 -7.48
C ASN A 264 6.93 8.32 -7.04
N SER A 265 7.41 9.06 -6.04
CA SER A 265 8.79 8.95 -5.57
C SER A 265 8.90 9.06 -4.06
N PHE A 266 9.84 8.32 -3.48
CA PHE A 266 10.28 8.54 -2.11
C PHE A 266 11.15 9.81 -2.05
N ILE A 267 10.94 10.60 -0.99
CA ILE A 267 11.73 11.81 -0.72
C ILE A 267 12.35 11.73 0.69
N ILE A 268 13.40 12.50 0.92
CA ILE A 268 14.14 12.46 2.18
C ILE A 268 13.43 13.38 3.18
N ALA A 269 13.20 12.91 4.41
CA ALA A 269 12.49 13.68 5.44
C ALA A 269 13.03 15.12 5.66
N ARG A 270 14.35 15.32 5.51
CA ARG A 270 14.97 16.65 5.65
C ARG A 270 14.58 17.66 4.57
N SER A 271 14.08 17.21 3.42
CA SER A 271 13.63 18.11 2.34
C SER A 271 12.17 18.54 2.48
N ILE A 272 11.43 18.02 3.47
CA ILE A 272 10.01 18.30 3.63
C ILE A 272 9.70 19.80 3.78
N PRO A 273 10.43 20.59 4.59
CA PRO A 273 10.16 22.03 4.67
C PRO A 273 10.26 22.74 3.32
N GLU A 274 11.30 22.45 2.54
CA GLU A 274 11.51 23.02 1.20
C GLU A 274 10.44 22.55 0.21
N GLU A 275 10.08 21.27 0.24
CA GLU A 275 9.05 20.69 -0.62
C GLU A 275 7.67 21.28 -0.32
N LEU A 276 7.33 21.51 0.95
CA LEU A 276 6.06 22.13 1.35
C LEU A 276 6.02 23.62 0.99
N ASP A 277 7.13 24.35 1.12
CA ASP A 277 7.22 25.76 0.69
C ASP A 277 7.04 25.90 -0.83
N MET A 278 7.65 24.99 -1.61
CA MET A 278 7.45 24.93 -3.06
C MET A 278 6.01 24.55 -3.43
N LEU A 279 5.42 23.59 -2.70
CA LEU A 279 4.07 23.10 -2.96
C LEU A 279 2.99 24.15 -2.69
N LYS A 280 3.17 24.98 -1.64
CA LYS A 280 2.14 25.89 -1.11
C LYS A 280 0.81 25.16 -0.92
N PRO A 281 0.78 24.16 -0.03
CA PRO A 281 -0.37 23.27 0.10
C PRO A 281 -1.62 24.04 0.50
N GLU A 282 -2.77 23.65 -0.06
CA GLU A 282 -4.09 24.09 0.39
C GLU A 282 -4.43 23.48 1.75
N LYS A 283 -4.03 22.23 1.96
CA LYS A 283 -4.14 21.51 3.23
C LYS A 283 -2.80 20.86 3.55
N SER A 284 -2.33 21.05 4.79
CA SER A 284 -1.14 20.38 5.32
C SER A 284 -1.40 19.95 6.76
N LEU A 285 -1.71 18.68 6.95
CA LEU A 285 -2.22 18.14 8.22
C LEU A 285 -1.19 17.20 8.85
N LEU A 286 -0.91 17.39 10.13
CA LEU A 286 -0.18 16.44 10.98
C LEU A 286 -1.16 15.73 11.91
N PHE A 287 -1.05 14.41 11.94
CA PHE A 287 -1.86 13.53 12.75
C PHE A 287 -1.02 12.88 13.84
N ASP A 288 -1.66 12.68 14.99
CA ASP A 288 -1.17 11.84 16.08
C ASP A 288 -2.08 10.63 16.21
N SER A 289 -1.50 9.49 16.55
CA SER A 289 -2.21 8.23 16.72
C SER A 289 -1.47 7.35 17.71
N ASP A 290 -2.16 6.36 18.27
CA ASP A 290 -1.54 5.39 19.19
C ASP A 290 -0.44 4.58 18.50
N MET A 291 -0.42 4.53 17.16
CA MET A 291 0.56 3.81 16.34
C MET A 291 1.79 4.66 15.98
N GLY A 292 1.70 5.97 16.12
CA GLY A 292 2.72 6.93 15.67
C GLY A 292 2.13 8.06 14.82
N LYS A 293 2.94 9.07 14.56
CA LYS A 293 2.52 10.26 13.79
C LYS A 293 2.68 10.08 12.29
N PHE A 294 1.91 10.87 11.56
CA PHE A 294 2.00 10.95 10.12
C PHE A 294 1.45 12.28 9.61
N PHE A 295 1.85 12.68 8.42
CA PHE A 295 1.34 13.90 7.77
C PHE A 295 0.91 13.63 6.33
N ILE A 296 0.02 14.49 5.85
CA ILE A 296 -0.31 14.60 4.44
C ILE A 296 -0.53 16.07 4.08
N ALA A 297 0.00 16.47 2.94
CA ALA A 297 -0.11 17.81 2.40
C ALA A 297 -0.43 17.75 0.91
N SER A 298 -1.30 18.64 0.45
CA SER A 298 -1.64 18.72 -0.97
C SER A 298 -2.03 20.13 -1.39
N ASN A 299 -1.74 20.47 -2.66
CA ASN A 299 -2.26 21.65 -3.34
C ASN A 299 -3.58 21.37 -4.10
N GLY A 300 -4.16 20.18 -3.93
CA GLY A 300 -5.47 19.85 -4.48
C GLY A 300 -6.56 20.73 -3.88
N LYS A 301 -7.41 21.29 -4.73
CA LYS A 301 -8.45 22.22 -4.32
C LYS A 301 -9.67 21.51 -3.78
N MET A 302 -9.98 21.70 -2.50
CA MET A 302 -11.09 21.03 -1.81
C MET A 302 -12.45 21.36 -2.45
N SER A 303 -12.60 22.57 -3.00
CA SER A 303 -13.82 22.99 -3.71
C SER A 303 -14.07 22.25 -5.04
N GLU A 304 -13.05 21.55 -5.57
CA GLU A 304 -13.06 20.91 -6.88
C GLU A 304 -12.92 19.38 -6.78
N ILE A 305 -12.81 18.87 -5.56
CA ILE A 305 -12.83 17.44 -5.28
C ILE A 305 -14.30 17.05 -5.25
N ALA A 306 -14.75 16.36 -6.31
CA ALA A 306 -16.04 15.71 -6.29
C ALA A 306 -16.02 14.70 -5.13
N TYR A 307 -16.89 14.90 -4.15
CA TYR A 307 -17.01 14.00 -3.01
C TYR A 307 -17.27 12.59 -3.53
N PHE A 308 -16.47 11.63 -3.04
CA PHE A 308 -16.66 10.20 -3.28
C PHE A 308 -18.05 9.74 -2.82
#